data_AF-A0A841V435-F1
#
_entry.id   AF-A0A841V435-F1
#
_cell.length_a   1.000
_cell.length_b   1.000
_cell.length_c   1.000
_cell.angle_alpha   90.00
_cell.angle_beta   90.00
_cell.angle_gamma   90.00
#
_symmetry.space_group_name_H-M   'P 1'
#
loop_
_entity.id
_entity.type
_entity.pdbx_description
1 polymer ?
#
loop_
_entity_poly.entity_id
_entity_poly.type
_entity_poly.pdbx_seq_one_letter_code
_entity_poly.pdbx_strand_id
1 'polypeptide(L)'
;MGRTQGILSRFPHFYLAEDGNSLFSQFIKVFGETLDEAETDLLKVMYAHYVNKADNEGSQGFNTNQKGDLDKIFSLYLENLGGTSQLKQVNRPSGEAGMESDKIYRQRIRGLIEVLKSGASTKQGIINIVAANLGIVGEDEKAIAARNQIRILEFLPKFQTLPWSGLEPHPGNSEFTVENPNVVETYPEIRLRIKSELPLPLTDPRIVNLTTGEFAQYDGMVKNGDLLSFFANKTASLNGIPIEVTGGTPMLWPGLSNWRFEAMVGQPTAAFDETLFDFSRFEQGDLKQPTTEQAQQFKIDITMTIAKITPGSFMVQIPWDIPGFSENLDQFADRPREQIKYIVDKVKAAGVFAVIAYEKTLSENHELG
;
A
#
# COMPACT_ATOMS: atom_id res chain seq x y z
N MET A 1 -36.36 -36.20 29.14
CA MET A 1 -37.10 -37.43 28.82
C MET A 1 -36.64 -37.88 27.45
N GLY A 2 -36.03 -39.06 27.33
CA GLY A 2 -35.48 -39.56 26.06
C GLY A 2 -36.58 -39.97 25.08
N ARG A 3 -36.30 -39.93 23.77
CA ARG A 3 -37.30 -40.27 22.74
C ARG A 3 -37.83 -41.69 22.87
N THR A 4 -37.02 -42.62 23.34
CA THR A 4 -37.44 -43.99 23.71
C THR A 4 -38.63 -44.00 24.68
N GLN A 5 -38.61 -43.17 25.73
CA GLN A 5 -39.75 -43.04 26.66
C GLN A 5 -40.95 -42.33 26.01
N GLY A 6 -40.70 -41.39 25.11
CA GLY A 6 -41.74 -40.71 24.32
C GLY A 6 -42.43 -41.64 23.31
N ILE A 7 -41.72 -42.65 22.80
CA ILE A 7 -42.24 -43.68 21.90
C ILE A 7 -42.98 -44.75 22.72
N LEU A 8 -42.37 -45.27 23.79
CA LEU A 8 -42.98 -46.27 24.67
C LEU A 8 -44.30 -45.79 25.28
N SER A 9 -44.41 -44.51 25.65
CA SER A 9 -45.64 -43.93 26.21
C SER A 9 -46.81 -43.80 25.21
N ARG A 10 -46.55 -43.98 23.90
CA ARG A 10 -47.57 -43.97 22.84
C ARG A 10 -48.08 -45.37 22.49
N PHE A 11 -47.45 -46.42 23.02
CA PHE A 11 -47.89 -47.79 22.79
C PHE A 11 -48.87 -48.26 23.88
N PRO A 12 -49.92 -49.02 23.50
CA PRO A 12 -50.83 -49.63 24.47
C PRO A 12 -50.12 -50.50 25.52
N HIS A 13 -50.67 -50.55 26.73
CA HIS A 13 -50.10 -51.26 27.89
C HIS A 13 -49.87 -52.77 27.69
N PHE A 14 -50.48 -53.40 26.68
CA PHE A 14 -50.33 -54.84 26.43
C PHE A 14 -48.99 -55.23 25.80
N TYR A 15 -48.18 -54.28 25.32
CA TYR A 15 -46.88 -54.56 24.70
C TYR A 15 -45.75 -54.86 25.70
N LEU A 16 -46.05 -55.01 27.01
CA LEU A 16 -45.06 -55.23 28.08
C LEU A 16 -43.88 -54.23 28.00
N ALA A 17 -44.19 -52.99 27.63
CA ALA A 17 -43.22 -51.91 27.40
C ALA A 17 -42.37 -51.58 28.65
N GLU A 18 -42.84 -51.97 29.83
CA GLU A 18 -42.18 -51.77 31.13
C GLU A 18 -41.18 -52.89 31.48
N ASP A 19 -41.26 -54.04 30.81
CA ASP A 19 -40.27 -55.12 30.95
C ASP A 19 -39.07 -54.81 30.03
N GLY A 20 -38.00 -54.30 30.64
CA GLY A 20 -36.75 -53.94 29.95
C GLY A 20 -36.03 -55.11 29.26
N ASN A 21 -36.44 -56.36 29.53
CA ASN A 21 -35.91 -57.55 28.86
C ASN A 21 -36.81 -58.06 27.73
N SER A 22 -37.98 -57.45 27.50
CA SER A 22 -38.82 -57.81 26.37
C SER A 22 -38.13 -57.44 25.04
N LEU A 23 -38.24 -58.33 24.04
CA LEU A 23 -37.73 -58.06 22.68
C LEU A 23 -38.32 -56.76 22.10
N PHE A 24 -39.55 -56.43 22.47
CA PHE A 24 -40.22 -55.19 22.09
C PHE A 24 -39.54 -53.96 22.73
N SER A 25 -39.27 -53.97 24.04
CA SER A 25 -38.59 -52.87 24.73
C SER A 25 -37.15 -52.68 24.21
N GLN A 26 -36.42 -53.76 23.96
CA GLN A 26 -35.09 -53.72 23.36
C GLN A 26 -35.12 -53.15 21.93
N PHE A 27 -36.09 -53.54 21.10
CA PHE A 27 -36.27 -52.97 19.77
C PHE A 27 -36.56 -51.47 19.81
N ILE A 28 -37.50 -51.04 20.67
CA ILE A 28 -37.85 -49.62 20.80
C ILE A 28 -36.66 -48.81 21.34
N LYS A 29 -35.82 -49.40 22.19
CA LYS A 29 -34.58 -48.76 22.66
C LYS A 29 -33.60 -48.52 21.51
N VAL A 30 -33.26 -49.55 20.74
CA VAL A 30 -32.35 -49.42 19.58
C VAL A 30 -32.95 -48.45 18.55
N PHE A 31 -34.24 -48.56 18.26
CA PHE A 31 -34.92 -47.65 17.34
C PHE A 31 -34.90 -46.19 17.82
N GLY A 32 -35.10 -45.96 19.12
CA GLY A 32 -34.98 -44.63 19.72
C GLY A 32 -33.56 -44.06 19.62
N GLU A 33 -32.55 -44.88 19.92
CA GLU A 33 -31.13 -44.50 19.79
C GLU A 33 -30.78 -44.17 18.33
N THR A 34 -31.20 -45.00 17.36
CA THR A 34 -31.00 -44.72 15.93
C THR A 34 -31.73 -43.45 15.46
N LEU A 35 -32.92 -43.14 16.00
CA LEU A 35 -33.61 -41.88 15.68
C LEU A 35 -32.90 -40.66 16.27
N ASP A 36 -32.27 -40.79 17.43
CA ASP A 36 -31.47 -39.73 18.04
C ASP A 36 -30.17 -39.48 17.27
N GLU A 37 -29.52 -40.54 16.77
CA GLU A 37 -28.41 -40.44 15.82
C GLU A 37 -28.86 -39.77 14.51
N ALA A 38 -29.98 -40.22 13.93
CA ALA A 38 -30.50 -39.65 12.68
C ALA A 38 -30.91 -38.17 12.82
N GLU A 39 -31.47 -37.74 13.96
CA GLU A 39 -31.70 -36.33 14.24
C GLU A 39 -30.38 -35.56 14.32
N THR A 40 -29.39 -36.10 15.01
CA THR A 40 -28.08 -35.46 15.15
C THR A 40 -27.44 -35.24 13.78
N ASP A 41 -27.49 -36.26 12.91
CA ASP A 41 -26.99 -36.18 11.54
C ASP A 41 -27.79 -35.19 10.69
N LEU A 42 -29.13 -35.19 10.80
CA LEU A 42 -29.97 -34.23 10.10
C LEU A 42 -29.67 -32.79 10.53
N LEU A 43 -29.51 -32.54 11.84
CA LEU A 43 -29.15 -31.23 12.38
C LEU A 43 -27.76 -30.81 11.89
N LYS A 44 -26.78 -31.72 11.84
CA LYS A 44 -25.45 -31.44 11.26
C LYS A 44 -25.57 -31.01 9.80
N VAL A 45 -26.31 -31.75 8.97
CA VAL A 45 -26.54 -31.39 7.56
C VAL A 45 -27.23 -30.02 7.45
N MET A 46 -28.26 -29.75 8.26
CA MET A 46 -28.92 -28.45 8.25
C MET A 46 -27.96 -27.33 8.66
N TYR A 47 -27.11 -27.54 9.66
CA TYR A 47 -26.16 -26.56 10.17
C TYR A 47 -24.99 -26.30 9.21
N ALA A 48 -24.58 -27.31 8.44
CA ALA A 48 -23.54 -27.22 7.41
C ALA A 48 -23.81 -26.15 6.34
N HIS A 49 -25.06 -25.69 6.18
CA HIS A 49 -25.46 -24.69 5.20
C HIS A 49 -25.44 -23.25 5.73
N TYR A 50 -25.24 -23.05 7.03
CA TYR A 50 -25.24 -21.74 7.66
C TYR A 50 -23.85 -21.38 8.17
N VAL A 51 -23.29 -20.24 7.74
CA VAL A 51 -21.98 -19.72 8.20
C VAL A 51 -21.88 -19.68 9.74
N ASN A 52 -23.01 -19.48 10.42
CA ASN A 52 -23.05 -19.38 11.87
C ASN A 52 -22.84 -20.71 12.60
N LYS A 53 -23.12 -21.84 11.94
CA LYS A 53 -23.15 -23.17 12.55
C LYS A 53 -22.24 -24.18 11.84
N ALA A 54 -21.98 -24.03 10.55
CA ALA A 54 -21.12 -24.91 9.75
C ALA A 54 -19.71 -25.00 10.32
N ASP A 55 -19.26 -26.21 10.63
CA ASP A 55 -17.89 -26.47 11.09
C ASP A 55 -16.92 -26.63 9.91
N ASN A 56 -15.65 -26.81 10.26
CA ASN A 56 -14.60 -27.13 9.30
C ASN A 56 -13.87 -28.43 9.69
N GLU A 57 -14.60 -29.36 10.32
CA GLU A 57 -14.02 -30.61 10.83
C GLU A 57 -13.47 -31.46 9.68
N GLY A 58 -12.25 -31.96 9.83
CA GLY A 58 -11.57 -32.78 8.81
C GLY A 58 -11.14 -32.01 7.55
N SER A 59 -11.30 -30.68 7.51
CA SER A 59 -10.86 -29.90 6.34
C SER A 59 -9.34 -29.86 6.23
N GLN A 60 -8.84 -30.12 5.02
CA GLN A 60 -7.45 -29.88 4.62
C GLN A 60 -7.30 -28.59 3.77
N GLY A 61 -8.36 -27.77 3.76
CA GLY A 61 -8.42 -26.49 3.07
C GLY A 61 -8.93 -26.54 1.64
N PHE A 62 -8.97 -25.35 1.04
CA PHE A 62 -9.68 -25.05 -0.20
C PHE A 62 -9.19 -25.74 -1.47
N ASN A 63 -7.92 -26.14 -1.52
CA ASN A 63 -7.30 -26.74 -2.69
C ASN A 63 -7.28 -28.27 -2.65
N THR A 64 -7.99 -28.88 -1.70
CA THR A 64 -8.09 -30.33 -1.56
C THR A 64 -9.50 -30.80 -1.88
N ASN A 65 -9.64 -32.10 -2.16
CA ASN A 65 -10.96 -32.75 -2.27
C ASN A 65 -11.64 -32.92 -0.90
N GLN A 66 -10.94 -32.61 0.19
CA GLN A 66 -11.41 -32.74 1.58
C GLN A 66 -11.64 -31.35 2.18
N LYS A 67 -12.73 -30.72 1.77
CA LYS A 67 -13.21 -29.44 2.30
C LYS A 67 -14.18 -29.70 3.45
N GLY A 68 -14.03 -28.98 4.55
CA GLY A 68 -15.08 -28.84 5.58
C GLY A 68 -16.23 -27.97 5.08
N ASP A 69 -17.34 -27.95 5.82
CA ASP A 69 -18.58 -27.32 5.34
C ASP A 69 -18.47 -25.80 5.23
N LEU A 70 -17.76 -25.18 6.16
CA LEU A 70 -17.47 -23.76 6.12
C LEU A 70 -16.57 -23.39 4.93
N ASP A 71 -15.58 -24.23 4.61
CA ASP A 71 -14.76 -24.04 3.41
C ASP A 71 -15.57 -24.22 2.12
N LYS A 72 -16.55 -25.13 2.09
CA LYS A 72 -17.48 -25.27 0.95
C LYS A 72 -18.34 -24.03 0.77
N ILE A 73 -18.92 -23.49 1.85
CA ILE A 73 -19.72 -22.25 1.79
C ILE A 73 -18.87 -21.11 1.26
N PHE A 74 -17.67 -20.91 1.80
CA PHE A 74 -16.80 -19.83 1.33
C PHE A 74 -16.35 -20.05 -0.12
N SER A 75 -16.08 -21.29 -0.53
CA SER A 75 -15.77 -21.63 -1.93
C SER A 75 -16.90 -21.18 -2.84
N LEU A 76 -18.16 -21.47 -2.50
CA LEU A 76 -19.33 -21.04 -3.27
C LEU A 76 -19.47 -19.52 -3.34
N TYR A 77 -19.21 -18.81 -2.23
CA TYR A 77 -19.22 -17.34 -2.25
C TYR A 77 -18.12 -16.79 -3.15
N LEU A 78 -16.91 -17.36 -3.09
CA LEU A 78 -15.81 -16.95 -3.95
C LEU A 78 -16.02 -17.32 -5.41
N GLU A 79 -16.54 -18.50 -5.72
CA GLU A 79 -16.88 -18.94 -7.08
C GLU A 79 -17.93 -18.01 -7.70
N ASN A 80 -18.95 -17.62 -6.94
CA ASN A 80 -19.93 -16.60 -7.36
C ASN A 80 -19.30 -15.21 -7.55
N LEU A 81 -18.14 -14.94 -6.94
CA LEU A 81 -17.33 -13.73 -7.14
C LEU A 81 -16.22 -13.93 -8.19
N GLY A 82 -16.23 -15.05 -8.93
CA GLY A 82 -15.25 -15.38 -9.98
C GLY A 82 -13.89 -15.87 -9.47
N GLY A 83 -13.85 -16.32 -8.21
CA GLY A 83 -12.77 -16.96 -7.46
C GLY A 83 -12.10 -18.16 -8.14
N THR A 84 -10.80 -18.12 -8.42
CA THR A 84 -10.01 -19.32 -8.74
C THR A 84 -9.43 -19.90 -7.44
N SER A 85 -9.41 -21.22 -7.35
CA SER A 85 -8.95 -22.08 -6.25
C SER A 85 -7.45 -21.96 -5.92
N GLN A 86 -6.98 -20.76 -5.58
CA GLN A 86 -5.61 -20.52 -5.09
C GLN A 86 -5.58 -20.11 -3.61
N LEU A 87 -6.67 -20.38 -2.88
CA LEU A 87 -6.64 -20.38 -1.42
C LEU A 87 -5.78 -21.56 -0.97
N LYS A 88 -4.50 -21.28 -0.70
CA LYS A 88 -3.50 -22.29 -0.32
C LYS A 88 -3.92 -23.06 0.93
N GLN A 89 -3.39 -24.29 0.99
CA GLN A 89 -3.57 -25.33 2.01
C GLN A 89 -3.84 -24.78 3.41
N VAL A 90 -4.99 -25.17 3.96
CA VAL A 90 -5.37 -24.88 5.34
C VAL A 90 -5.16 -26.17 6.13
N ASN A 91 -4.09 -26.22 6.92
CA ASN A 91 -4.01 -27.23 7.97
C ASN A 91 -4.72 -26.64 9.20
N ARG A 92 -6.01 -26.96 9.38
CA ARG A 92 -6.75 -26.60 10.60
C ARG A 92 -6.02 -27.22 11.81
N PRO A 93 -5.65 -26.43 12.84
CA PRO A 93 -5.12 -26.99 14.08
C PRO A 93 -6.14 -27.93 14.75
N SER A 94 -5.67 -29.00 15.39
CA SER A 94 -6.54 -29.92 16.15
C SER A 94 -6.93 -29.34 17.51
N GLY A 95 -8.11 -29.73 18.04
CA GLY A 95 -8.55 -29.38 19.39
C GLY A 95 -9.06 -27.94 19.56
N GLU A 96 -8.90 -27.36 20.75
CA GLU A 96 -9.39 -26.02 21.10
C GLU A 96 -8.83 -24.90 20.22
N ALA A 97 -7.56 -25.00 19.82
CA ALA A 97 -6.93 -24.06 18.89
C ALA A 97 -7.63 -24.04 17.52
N GLY A 98 -8.17 -25.17 17.06
CA GLY A 98 -8.98 -25.24 15.84
C GLY A 98 -10.31 -24.52 15.98
N MET A 99 -10.96 -24.62 17.15
CA MET A 99 -12.25 -23.96 17.39
C MET A 99 -12.14 -22.43 17.44
N GLU A 100 -11.07 -21.89 18.04
CA GLU A 100 -10.85 -20.44 18.03
C GLU A 100 -10.48 -19.92 16.63
N SER A 101 -9.67 -20.70 15.88
CA SER A 101 -9.38 -20.41 14.47
C SER A 101 -10.67 -20.36 13.63
N ASP A 102 -11.59 -21.30 13.81
CA ASP A 102 -12.87 -21.35 13.10
C ASP A 102 -13.75 -20.14 13.44
N LYS A 103 -13.72 -19.65 14.68
CA LYS A 103 -14.49 -18.48 15.11
C LYS A 103 -14.02 -17.18 14.44
N ILE A 104 -12.71 -16.94 14.41
CA ILE A 104 -12.10 -15.80 13.70
C ILE A 104 -12.41 -15.89 12.21
N TYR A 105 -12.30 -17.10 11.64
CA TYR A 105 -12.59 -17.32 10.24
C TYR A 105 -14.08 -17.07 9.89
N ARG A 106 -15.01 -17.53 10.74
CA ARG A 106 -16.46 -17.21 10.62
C ARG A 106 -16.71 -15.71 10.65
N GLN A 107 -16.07 -14.97 11.56
CA GLN A 107 -16.23 -13.53 11.67
C GLN A 107 -15.79 -12.82 10.38
N ARG A 108 -14.63 -13.20 9.83
CA ARG A 108 -14.13 -12.66 8.55
C ARG A 108 -15.08 -12.92 7.39
N ILE A 109 -15.57 -14.15 7.25
CA ILE A 109 -16.53 -14.50 6.20
C ILE A 109 -17.80 -13.67 6.31
N ARG A 110 -18.36 -13.50 7.52
CA ARG A 110 -19.53 -12.64 7.73
C ARG A 110 -19.28 -11.21 7.30
N GLY A 111 -18.15 -10.62 7.74
CA GLY A 111 -17.77 -9.26 7.36
C GLY A 111 -17.63 -9.11 5.84
N LEU A 112 -16.97 -10.07 5.18
CA LEU A 112 -16.83 -10.08 3.72
C LEU A 112 -18.20 -10.10 3.02
N ILE A 113 -19.14 -10.95 3.48
CA ILE A 113 -20.49 -11.03 2.91
C ILE A 113 -21.25 -9.71 3.08
N GLU A 114 -21.18 -9.07 4.25
CA GLU A 114 -21.85 -7.78 4.51
C GLU A 114 -21.32 -6.66 3.62
N VAL A 115 -19.99 -6.60 3.43
CA VAL A 115 -19.36 -5.61 2.55
C VAL A 115 -19.76 -5.84 1.09
N LEU A 116 -19.80 -7.09 0.63
CA LEU A 116 -20.21 -7.40 -0.73
C LEU A 116 -21.67 -7.04 -1.00
N LYS A 117 -22.55 -7.22 -0.02
CA LYS A 117 -23.97 -6.80 -0.11
C LYS A 117 -24.13 -5.29 -0.15
N SER A 118 -23.26 -4.53 0.52
CA SER A 118 -23.33 -3.07 0.59
C SER A 118 -22.60 -2.35 -0.56
N GLY A 119 -21.80 -3.07 -1.34
CA GLY A 119 -21.09 -2.58 -2.52
C GLY A 119 -19.60 -2.41 -2.28
N ALA A 120 -18.81 -3.35 -2.80
CA ALA A 120 -17.36 -3.41 -2.56
C ALA A 120 -16.50 -2.60 -3.55
N SER A 121 -17.07 -2.10 -4.66
CA SER A 121 -16.33 -1.41 -5.73
C SER A 121 -16.07 0.07 -5.49
N THR A 122 -16.41 0.60 -4.31
CA THR A 122 -16.10 1.99 -3.91
C THR A 122 -14.81 2.04 -3.11
N LYS A 123 -14.20 3.22 -2.96
CA LYS A 123 -13.03 3.41 -2.09
C LYS A 123 -13.27 2.86 -0.68
N GLN A 124 -14.41 3.21 -0.09
CA GLN A 124 -14.79 2.69 1.23
C GLN A 124 -15.09 1.20 1.20
N GLY A 125 -15.73 0.69 0.15
CA GLY A 125 -15.99 -0.75 -0.03
C GLY A 125 -14.71 -1.58 -0.08
N ILE A 126 -13.67 -1.09 -0.77
CA ILE A 126 -12.36 -1.74 -0.83
C ILE A 126 -11.67 -1.70 0.55
N ILE A 127 -11.73 -0.57 1.27
CA ILE A 127 -11.21 -0.50 2.64
C ILE A 127 -11.93 -1.52 3.54
N ASN A 128 -13.26 -1.57 3.45
CA ASN A 128 -14.08 -2.45 4.27
C ASN A 128 -13.83 -3.94 3.96
N ILE A 129 -13.63 -4.31 2.69
CA ILE A 129 -13.41 -5.71 2.32
C ILE A 129 -12.02 -6.19 2.76
N VAL A 130 -11.02 -5.30 2.68
CA VAL A 130 -9.67 -5.54 3.20
C VAL A 130 -9.71 -5.68 4.72
N ALA A 131 -10.38 -4.76 5.40
CA ALA A 131 -10.55 -4.77 6.85
C ALA A 131 -11.25 -6.04 7.33
N ALA A 132 -12.36 -6.42 6.69
CA ALA A 132 -13.09 -7.64 6.99
C ALA A 132 -12.24 -8.90 6.79
N ASN A 133 -11.41 -8.95 5.75
CA ASN A 133 -10.47 -10.06 5.56
C ASN A 133 -9.38 -10.13 6.63
N LEU A 134 -9.00 -8.99 7.22
CA LEU A 134 -8.06 -8.92 8.35
C LEU A 134 -8.72 -9.20 9.72
N GLY A 135 -10.02 -9.51 9.76
CA GLY A 135 -10.76 -9.73 11.00
C GLY A 135 -11.23 -8.46 11.70
N ILE A 136 -11.07 -7.29 11.06
CA ILE A 136 -11.57 -6.01 11.55
C ILE A 136 -13.06 -5.91 11.19
N VAL A 137 -13.91 -6.47 12.04
CA VAL A 137 -15.36 -6.57 11.84
C VAL A 137 -16.09 -5.90 13.01
N GLY A 138 -17.13 -5.13 12.72
CA GLY A 138 -17.89 -4.37 13.72
C GLY A 138 -17.68 -2.86 13.63
N GLU A 139 -18.42 -2.12 14.45
CA GLU A 139 -18.43 -0.66 14.50
C GLU A 139 -18.02 -0.13 15.88
N ASP A 140 -17.27 -0.92 16.65
CA ASP A 140 -16.65 -0.45 17.88
C ASP A 140 -15.47 0.49 17.59
N GLU A 141 -15.11 1.33 18.57
CA GLU A 141 -14.05 2.34 18.42
C GLU A 141 -12.71 1.74 17.98
N LYS A 142 -12.37 0.52 18.44
CA LYS A 142 -11.12 -0.14 18.06
C LYS A 142 -11.16 -0.60 16.61
N ALA A 143 -12.27 -1.21 16.17
CA ALA A 143 -12.46 -1.63 14.79
C ALA A 143 -12.45 -0.43 13.82
N ILE A 144 -13.10 0.68 14.18
CA ILE A 144 -13.10 1.91 13.39
C ILE A 144 -11.69 2.50 13.30
N ALA A 145 -10.99 2.62 14.43
CA ALA A 145 -9.62 3.13 14.46
C ALA A 145 -8.67 2.27 13.62
N ALA A 146 -8.77 0.94 13.72
CA ALA A 146 -8.00 -0.01 12.94
C ALA A 146 -8.30 0.12 11.43
N ARG A 147 -9.57 0.19 11.05
CA ARG A 147 -10.00 0.36 9.65
C ARG A 147 -9.48 1.65 9.03
N ASN A 148 -9.44 2.75 9.80
CA ASN A 148 -8.94 4.05 9.34
C ASN A 148 -7.43 4.09 9.08
N GLN A 149 -6.68 3.08 9.52
CA GLN A 149 -5.26 2.96 9.18
C GLN A 149 -5.04 2.40 7.77
N ILE A 150 -6.03 1.71 7.19
CA ILE A 150 -5.98 1.22 5.81
C ILE A 150 -6.32 2.38 4.88
N ARG A 151 -5.42 2.66 3.93
CA ARG A 151 -5.55 3.82 3.03
C ARG A 151 -5.59 3.39 1.57
N ILE A 152 -6.33 4.12 0.77
CA ILE A 152 -6.31 4.00 -0.70
C ILE A 152 -5.69 5.27 -1.27
N LEU A 153 -4.52 5.09 -1.89
CA LEU A 153 -3.81 6.12 -2.65
C LEU A 153 -4.22 5.98 -4.12
N GLU A 154 -5.00 6.94 -4.61
CA GLU A 154 -5.45 6.95 -5.99
C GLU A 154 -4.37 7.52 -6.90
N PHE A 155 -4.39 7.07 -8.16
CA PHE A 155 -3.57 7.54 -9.25
C PHE A 155 -2.06 7.40 -9.03
N LEU A 156 -1.59 6.16 -9.08
CA LEU A 156 -0.20 5.83 -8.78
C LEU A 156 0.77 6.60 -9.68
N PRO A 157 1.84 7.17 -9.10
CA PRO A 157 2.84 7.88 -9.86
C PRO A 157 3.69 6.89 -10.65
N LYS A 158 3.83 7.15 -11.95
CA LYS A 158 4.90 6.59 -12.78
C LYS A 158 5.95 7.67 -12.97
N PHE A 159 7.16 7.42 -12.48
CA PHE A 159 8.25 8.36 -12.67
C PHE A 159 8.73 8.33 -14.11
N GLN A 160 8.76 9.49 -14.74
CA GLN A 160 9.31 9.70 -16.07
C GLN A 160 10.55 10.58 -15.95
N THR A 161 11.63 10.15 -16.57
CA THR A 161 12.89 10.91 -16.61
C THR A 161 13.03 11.59 -17.97
N LEU A 162 13.21 12.91 -17.95
CA LEU A 162 13.39 13.76 -19.11
C LEU A 162 14.85 14.26 -19.14
N PRO A 163 15.63 13.91 -20.17
CA PRO A 163 17.01 14.37 -20.31
C PRO A 163 17.14 15.53 -21.30
N TRP A 164 18.00 16.49 -20.97
CA TRP A 164 18.53 17.51 -21.88
C TRP A 164 20.04 17.53 -21.76
N SER A 165 20.75 17.60 -22.87
CA SER A 165 22.21 17.50 -22.89
C SER A 165 22.84 18.68 -23.64
N GLY A 166 24.02 19.09 -23.17
CA GLY A 166 24.82 20.09 -23.87
C GLY A 166 24.30 21.53 -23.77
N LEU A 167 23.52 21.85 -22.72
CA LEU A 167 23.01 23.19 -22.48
C LEU A 167 24.13 24.12 -22.01
N GLU A 168 24.03 25.41 -22.34
CA GLU A 168 25.02 26.43 -22.01
C GLU A 168 24.54 27.30 -20.84
N PRO A 169 25.43 27.70 -19.90
CA PRO A 169 25.08 28.46 -18.71
C PRO A 169 24.79 29.96 -18.95
N HIS A 170 24.62 30.40 -20.21
CA HIS A 170 24.50 31.81 -20.57
C HIS A 170 23.02 32.25 -20.71
N PRO A 171 22.62 33.37 -20.08
CA PRO A 171 21.28 33.92 -20.25
C PRO A 171 20.97 34.18 -21.74
N GLY A 172 19.97 33.50 -22.28
CA GLY A 172 19.50 33.68 -23.67
C GLY A 172 20.03 32.66 -24.69
N ASN A 173 20.96 31.77 -24.33
CA ASN A 173 21.49 30.76 -25.28
C ASN A 173 20.78 29.41 -25.23
N SER A 174 20.29 28.99 -24.06
CA SER A 174 19.82 27.61 -23.86
C SER A 174 18.55 27.57 -23.03
N GLU A 175 17.42 27.71 -23.72
CA GLU A 175 16.10 27.43 -23.17
C GLU A 175 15.67 26.01 -23.55
N PHE A 176 14.97 25.35 -22.64
CA PHE A 176 14.41 24.03 -22.89
C PHE A 176 12.98 23.96 -22.37
N THR A 177 12.17 23.14 -23.04
CA THR A 177 10.76 22.97 -22.72
C THR A 177 10.55 21.74 -21.85
N VAL A 178 9.71 21.88 -20.83
CA VAL A 178 9.27 20.78 -19.97
C VAL A 178 7.75 20.71 -20.02
N GLU A 179 7.22 19.52 -20.32
CA GLU A 179 5.78 19.24 -20.28
C GLU A 179 5.41 18.54 -18.97
N ASN A 180 4.45 19.10 -18.22
CA ASN A 180 3.77 18.36 -17.17
C ASN A 180 2.66 17.51 -17.78
N PRO A 181 2.77 16.17 -17.76
CA PRO A 181 1.74 15.29 -18.31
C PRO A 181 0.47 15.22 -17.42
N ASN A 182 0.46 15.88 -16.26
CA ASN A 182 -0.63 15.86 -15.31
C ASN A 182 -1.52 17.10 -15.44
N VAL A 183 -2.79 16.95 -15.03
CA VAL A 183 -3.78 18.05 -14.95
C VAL A 183 -3.65 18.88 -13.66
N VAL A 184 -2.69 18.56 -12.81
CA VAL A 184 -2.39 19.24 -11.54
C VAL A 184 -0.90 19.60 -11.48
N GLU A 185 -0.54 20.60 -10.69
CA GLU A 185 0.86 20.96 -10.45
C GLU A 185 1.66 19.81 -9.82
N THR A 186 2.95 19.75 -10.14
CA THR A 186 3.88 18.78 -9.55
C THR A 186 5.23 19.42 -9.23
N TYR A 187 5.94 18.86 -8.26
CA TYR A 187 7.32 19.23 -7.96
C TYR A 187 8.26 18.18 -8.57
N PRO A 188 9.07 18.55 -9.57
CA PRO A 188 10.03 17.64 -10.15
C PRO A 188 11.23 17.41 -9.23
N GLU A 189 11.98 16.33 -9.47
CA GLU A 189 13.37 16.22 -9.03
C GLU A 189 14.28 16.61 -10.20
N ILE A 190 15.21 17.53 -9.96
CA ILE A 190 16.08 18.10 -10.99
C ILE A 190 17.52 17.77 -10.66
N ARG A 191 18.24 17.16 -11.58
CA ARG A 191 19.66 16.83 -11.44
C ARG A 191 20.45 17.48 -12.56
N LEU A 192 21.47 18.23 -12.18
CA LEU A 192 22.37 18.96 -13.06
C LEU A 192 23.75 18.33 -12.97
N ARG A 193 24.25 17.82 -14.09
CA ARG A 193 25.62 17.34 -14.21
C ARG A 193 26.42 18.33 -15.02
N ILE A 194 27.46 18.87 -14.40
CA ILE A 194 28.33 19.86 -15.02
C ILE A 194 29.41 19.14 -15.83
N LYS A 195 29.51 19.43 -17.13
CA LYS A 195 30.61 19.00 -18.00
C LYS A 195 31.31 20.23 -18.54
N SER A 196 32.62 20.35 -18.35
CA SER A 196 33.38 21.47 -18.89
C SER A 196 34.77 21.02 -19.31
N GLU A 197 35.25 21.60 -20.41
CA GLU A 197 36.66 21.48 -20.82
C GLU A 197 37.53 22.53 -20.12
N LEU A 198 36.92 23.52 -19.47
CA LEU A 198 37.62 24.56 -18.73
C LEU A 198 37.94 24.10 -17.29
N PRO A 199 39.12 24.47 -16.76
CA PRO A 199 39.46 24.25 -15.36
C PRO A 199 38.79 25.26 -14.40
N LEU A 200 37.80 26.01 -14.88
CA LEU A 200 37.09 27.04 -14.12
C LEU A 200 35.78 26.49 -13.54
N PRO A 201 35.43 26.80 -12.28
CA PRO A 201 34.15 26.44 -11.71
C PRO A 201 33.02 27.32 -12.27
N LEU A 202 31.79 26.84 -12.16
CA LEU A 202 30.59 27.67 -12.24
C LEU A 202 30.22 28.13 -10.83
N THR A 203 29.85 29.40 -10.71
CA THR A 203 29.42 30.03 -9.46
C THR A 203 27.97 30.46 -9.57
N ASP A 204 27.24 30.35 -8.46
CA ASP A 204 25.82 30.66 -8.33
C ASP A 204 24.93 29.97 -9.38
N PRO A 205 25.05 28.63 -9.57
CA PRO A 205 24.20 27.91 -10.51
C PRO A 205 22.73 28.01 -10.11
N ARG A 206 21.91 28.38 -11.08
CA ARG A 206 20.48 28.62 -10.93
C ARG A 206 19.71 27.96 -12.04
N ILE A 207 18.60 27.31 -11.67
CA ILE A 207 17.58 26.87 -12.62
C ILE A 207 16.33 27.72 -12.48
N VAL A 208 15.79 28.19 -13.59
CA VAL A 208 14.67 29.13 -13.66
C VAL A 208 13.57 28.54 -14.52
N ASN A 209 12.34 28.53 -14.00
CA ASN A 209 11.14 28.34 -14.79
C ASN A 209 10.70 29.71 -15.31
N LEU A 210 10.94 29.97 -16.60
CA LEU A 210 10.64 31.25 -17.25
C LEU A 210 9.13 31.51 -17.37
N THR A 211 8.30 30.46 -17.32
CA THR A 211 6.85 30.60 -17.37
C THR A 211 6.29 31.15 -16.07
N THR A 212 6.86 30.77 -14.91
CA THR A 212 6.37 31.21 -13.59
C THR A 212 7.24 32.28 -12.93
N GLY A 213 8.50 32.40 -13.35
CA GLY A 213 9.53 33.20 -12.69
C GLY A 213 10.15 32.53 -11.45
N GLU A 214 9.69 31.34 -11.06
CA GLU A 214 10.25 30.60 -9.93
C GLU A 214 11.65 30.05 -10.26
N PHE A 215 12.49 29.91 -9.24
CA PHE A 215 13.85 29.45 -9.40
C PHE A 215 14.37 28.71 -8.17
N ALA A 216 15.39 27.89 -8.39
CA ALA A 216 16.25 27.37 -7.35
C ALA A 216 17.71 27.73 -7.67
N GLN A 217 18.39 28.36 -6.71
CA GLN A 217 19.76 28.81 -6.83
C GLN A 217 20.60 28.24 -5.69
N TYR A 218 21.78 27.73 -6.03
CA TYR A 218 22.78 27.38 -5.03
C TYR A 218 23.83 28.49 -4.99
N ASP A 219 23.95 29.18 -3.86
CA ASP A 219 24.90 30.29 -3.64
C ASP A 219 26.31 29.75 -3.34
N GLY A 220 26.86 29.02 -4.30
CA GLY A 220 28.14 28.32 -4.16
C GLY A 220 28.75 27.95 -5.50
N MET A 221 29.81 27.15 -5.44
CA MET A 221 30.58 26.76 -6.62
C MET A 221 30.34 25.30 -7.00
N VAL A 222 30.22 25.02 -8.29
CA VAL A 222 30.17 23.68 -8.86
C VAL A 222 31.30 23.50 -9.88
N LYS A 223 31.98 22.37 -9.80
CA LYS A 223 33.13 22.01 -10.65
C LYS A 223 32.72 21.02 -11.72
N ASN A 224 33.60 20.81 -12.69
CA ASN A 224 33.44 19.77 -13.69
C ASN A 224 33.27 18.39 -13.00
N GLY A 225 32.24 17.65 -13.39
CA GLY A 225 31.89 16.35 -12.81
C GLY A 225 30.94 16.39 -11.62
N ASP A 226 30.69 17.57 -11.03
CA ASP A 226 29.77 17.70 -9.91
C ASP A 226 28.31 17.42 -10.32
N LEU A 227 27.55 16.88 -9.37
CA LEU A 227 26.12 16.62 -9.46
C LEU A 227 25.37 17.51 -8.46
N LEU A 228 24.72 18.55 -8.97
CA LEU A 228 23.82 19.40 -8.20
C LEU A 228 22.38 18.87 -8.36
N SER A 229 21.72 18.54 -7.25
CA SER A 229 20.37 17.97 -7.25
C SER A 229 19.41 18.81 -6.42
N PHE A 230 18.24 19.10 -6.98
CA PHE A 230 17.11 19.74 -6.32
C PHE A 230 15.96 18.75 -6.23
N PHE A 231 15.39 18.58 -5.05
CA PHE A 231 14.40 17.55 -4.77
C PHE A 231 12.99 18.13 -4.64
N ALA A 232 11.98 17.28 -4.81
CA ALA A 232 10.57 17.67 -4.76
C ALA A 232 10.13 18.21 -3.37
N ASN A 233 10.83 17.83 -2.31
CA ASN A 233 10.64 18.34 -0.94
C ASN A 233 11.32 19.70 -0.69
N LYS A 234 11.79 20.38 -1.75
CA LYS A 234 12.49 21.68 -1.72
C LYS A 234 13.88 21.63 -1.06
N THR A 235 14.45 20.46 -0.81
CA THR A 235 15.85 20.34 -0.38
C THR A 235 16.76 20.22 -1.59
N ALA A 236 18.07 20.43 -1.38
CA ALA A 236 19.07 20.24 -2.42
C ALA A 236 20.31 19.52 -1.88
N SER A 237 21.08 18.93 -2.80
CA SER A 237 22.37 18.32 -2.47
C SER A 237 23.40 18.56 -3.56
N LEU A 238 24.66 18.73 -3.16
CA LEU A 238 25.81 18.71 -4.04
C LEU A 238 26.60 17.42 -3.81
N ASN A 239 26.71 16.58 -4.83
CA ASN A 239 27.36 15.27 -4.74
C ASN A 239 26.83 14.40 -3.58
N GLY A 240 25.53 14.52 -3.26
CA GLY A 240 24.87 13.80 -2.17
C GLY A 240 24.99 14.46 -0.79
N ILE A 241 25.74 15.55 -0.66
CA ILE A 241 25.84 16.33 0.58
C ILE A 241 24.73 17.38 0.59
N PRO A 242 23.88 17.45 1.63
CA PRO A 242 22.84 18.48 1.74
C PRO A 242 23.43 19.90 1.69
N ILE A 243 22.77 20.78 0.96
CA ILE A 243 23.13 22.19 0.82
C ILE A 243 21.91 23.09 0.96
N GLU A 244 22.13 24.31 1.42
CA GLU A 244 21.11 25.37 1.41
C GLU A 244 21.00 25.95 -0.01
N VAL A 245 19.78 26.32 -0.39
CA VAL A 245 19.48 26.93 -1.69
C VAL A 245 18.55 28.11 -1.50
N THR A 246 18.79 29.16 -2.29
CA THR A 246 17.91 30.31 -2.36
C THR A 246 16.81 30.05 -3.38
N GLY A 247 15.57 30.32 -2.98
CA GLY A 247 14.39 29.86 -3.71
C GLY A 247 14.01 28.43 -3.35
N GLY A 248 13.31 27.75 -4.24
CA GLY A 248 12.89 26.36 -4.05
C GLY A 248 12.69 25.68 -5.40
N THR A 249 12.71 24.35 -5.43
CA THR A 249 12.52 23.59 -6.67
C THR A 249 11.28 24.11 -7.41
N PRO A 250 11.43 24.69 -8.61
CA PRO A 250 10.32 25.39 -9.26
C PRO A 250 9.18 24.42 -9.57
N MET A 251 7.96 24.88 -9.36
CA MET A 251 6.77 24.07 -9.56
C MET A 251 6.49 23.93 -11.05
N LEU A 252 6.07 22.72 -11.43
CA LEU A 252 5.70 22.40 -12.81
C LEU A 252 4.17 22.44 -12.95
N TRP A 253 3.65 23.52 -13.52
CA TRP A 253 2.22 23.68 -13.81
C TRP A 253 1.76 22.74 -14.94
N PRO A 254 0.46 22.41 -15.03
CA PRO A 254 -0.08 21.63 -16.14
C PRO A 254 0.28 22.21 -17.51
N GLY A 255 0.70 21.34 -18.45
CA GLY A 255 1.06 21.74 -19.81
C GLY A 255 2.55 22.06 -19.99
N LEU A 256 2.86 22.88 -21.02
CA LEU A 256 4.23 23.23 -21.39
C LEU A 256 4.75 24.41 -20.56
N SER A 257 6.02 24.33 -20.17
CA SER A 257 6.74 25.40 -19.49
C SER A 257 8.14 25.54 -20.08
N ASN A 258 8.66 26.77 -20.06
CA ASN A 258 9.98 27.10 -20.59
C ASN A 258 10.95 27.29 -19.43
N TRP A 259 12.13 26.69 -19.55
CA TRP A 259 13.13 26.64 -18.49
C TRP A 259 14.50 27.05 -19.01
N ARG A 260 15.34 27.53 -18.10
CA ARG A 260 16.71 27.93 -18.39
C ARG A 260 17.62 27.61 -17.22
N PHE A 261 18.87 27.30 -17.54
CA PHE A 261 19.96 27.22 -16.58
C PHE A 261 20.88 28.42 -16.73
N GLU A 262 21.29 28.99 -15.60
CA GLU A 262 22.14 30.18 -15.52
C GLU A 262 23.25 29.95 -14.51
N ALA A 263 24.46 30.42 -14.80
CA ALA A 263 25.55 30.46 -13.84
C ALA A 263 26.58 31.53 -14.23
N MET A 264 27.45 31.91 -13.29
CA MET A 264 28.63 32.72 -13.54
C MET A 264 29.87 31.82 -13.70
N VAL A 265 30.93 32.32 -14.36
CA VAL A 265 32.18 31.55 -14.53
C VAL A 265 33.29 32.13 -13.65
N GLY A 266 34.05 31.24 -13.01
CA GLY A 266 35.20 31.60 -12.20
C GLY A 266 34.87 31.70 -10.71
N GLN A 267 35.89 31.95 -9.90
CA GLN A 267 35.74 32.14 -8.46
C GLN A 267 35.44 33.62 -8.18
N PRO A 268 34.59 33.96 -7.20
CA PRO A 268 34.49 35.33 -6.73
C PRO A 268 35.87 35.75 -6.23
N THR A 269 36.43 36.78 -6.86
CA THR A 269 37.76 37.26 -6.48
C THR A 269 37.59 38.03 -5.19
N ALA A 270 38.02 37.51 -4.04
CA ALA A 270 38.07 38.35 -2.84
C ALA A 270 39.18 39.38 -3.04
N ALA A 271 38.82 40.61 -3.41
CA ALA A 271 39.75 41.73 -3.38
C ALA A 271 39.82 42.22 -1.92
N PHE A 272 41.01 42.10 -1.33
CA PHE A 272 41.27 42.63 0.00
C PHE A 272 41.50 44.14 -0.16
N ASP A 273 40.43 44.93 -0.18
CA ASP A 273 40.55 46.39 -0.21
C ASP A 273 40.15 46.98 1.14
N GLU A 274 41.15 47.59 1.77
CA GLU A 274 41.12 48.36 3.02
C GLU A 274 40.78 47.65 4.35
N THR A 275 41.78 47.63 5.24
CA THR A 275 41.63 47.29 6.65
C THR A 275 41.07 48.48 7.44
N LEU A 276 39.88 48.34 8.01
CA LEU A 276 39.50 49.01 9.26
C LEU A 276 39.45 47.95 10.36
N PHE A 277 40.15 48.20 11.46
CA PHE A 277 40.53 47.24 12.52
C PHE A 277 39.36 46.45 13.15
N ASP A 278 38.11 46.83 12.93
CA ASP A 278 36.94 46.18 13.54
C ASP A 278 35.82 45.74 12.55
N PHE A 279 35.96 45.96 11.23
CA PHE A 279 34.98 45.52 10.25
C PHE A 279 35.62 45.09 8.94
N SER A 280 35.83 43.79 8.75
CA SER A 280 36.18 43.25 7.44
C SER A 280 34.91 43.20 6.57
N ARG A 281 34.78 44.13 5.62
CA ARG A 281 33.88 43.96 4.47
C ARG A 281 34.71 43.44 3.31
N PHE A 282 34.39 42.25 2.83
CA PHE A 282 34.96 41.73 1.59
C PHE A 282 34.18 42.33 0.43
N GLU A 283 34.85 43.06 -0.47
CA GLU A 283 34.25 43.37 -1.77
C GLU A 283 34.33 42.11 -2.65
N GLN A 284 33.17 41.69 -3.15
CA GLN A 284 33.05 40.60 -4.13
C GLN A 284 33.65 41.12 -5.44
N GLY A 285 34.86 40.68 -5.80
CA GLY A 285 35.46 41.00 -7.08
C GLY A 285 34.63 40.43 -8.23
N ASP A 286 34.65 41.12 -9.37
CA ASP A 286 33.70 40.94 -10.46
C ASP A 286 33.65 39.51 -11.02
N LEU A 287 32.68 38.73 -10.55
CA LEU A 287 32.17 37.60 -11.32
C LEU A 287 31.50 38.13 -12.58
N LYS A 288 31.83 37.55 -13.73
CA LYS A 288 31.22 37.91 -15.01
C LYS A 288 30.35 36.76 -15.50
N GLN A 289 29.25 37.12 -16.15
CA GLN A 289 28.53 36.15 -16.96
C GLN A 289 29.48 35.57 -18.01
N PRO A 290 29.42 34.26 -18.29
CA PRO A 290 30.22 33.66 -19.35
C PRO A 290 30.00 34.41 -20.66
N THR A 291 31.08 34.71 -21.39
CA THR A 291 30.93 35.10 -22.80
C THR A 291 30.35 33.95 -23.61
N THR A 292 29.80 34.20 -24.80
CA THR A 292 29.26 33.14 -25.67
C THR A 292 30.28 32.04 -25.95
N GLU A 293 31.55 32.40 -26.17
CA GLU A 293 32.65 31.44 -26.39
C GLU A 293 32.95 30.59 -25.14
N GLN A 294 32.95 31.20 -23.95
CA GLN A 294 33.12 30.49 -22.69
C GLN A 294 31.92 29.58 -22.40
N ALA A 295 30.70 30.06 -22.66
CA ALA A 295 29.47 29.31 -22.48
C ALA A 295 29.43 28.04 -23.33
N GLN A 296 29.95 28.10 -24.57
CA GLN A 296 30.07 26.95 -25.45
C GLN A 296 31.01 25.85 -24.92
N GLN A 297 31.97 26.21 -24.06
CA GLN A 297 32.92 25.26 -23.45
C GLN A 297 32.36 24.60 -22.18
N PHE A 298 31.29 25.14 -21.62
CA PHE A 298 30.48 24.49 -20.60
C PHE A 298 29.31 23.76 -21.26
N LYS A 299 29.11 22.51 -20.88
CA LYS A 299 28.00 21.67 -21.30
C LYS A 299 27.30 21.13 -20.06
N ILE A 300 26.05 21.48 -19.91
CA ILE A 300 25.24 21.08 -18.76
C ILE A 300 24.28 20.00 -19.23
N ASP A 301 24.35 18.86 -18.58
CA ASP A 301 23.34 17.81 -18.74
C ASP A 301 22.33 17.96 -17.60
N ILE A 302 21.08 18.17 -17.97
CA ILE A 302 19.96 18.30 -17.04
C ILE A 302 19.11 17.04 -17.17
N THR A 303 18.76 16.46 -16.04
CA THR A 303 17.81 15.36 -15.96
C THR A 303 16.72 15.76 -14.99
N MET A 304 15.47 15.70 -15.43
CA MET A 304 14.31 15.97 -14.59
C MET A 304 13.47 14.71 -14.45
N THR A 305 13.17 14.33 -13.22
CA THR A 305 12.26 13.23 -12.91
C THR A 305 10.93 13.82 -12.46
N ILE A 306 9.87 13.49 -13.19
CA ILE A 306 8.50 13.96 -12.92
C ILE A 306 7.62 12.76 -12.60
N ALA A 307 6.76 12.88 -11.59
CA ALA A 307 5.75 11.89 -11.30
C ALA A 307 4.55 12.06 -12.25
N LYS A 308 4.36 11.14 -13.20
CA LYS A 308 3.14 11.06 -14.01
C LYS A 308 2.08 10.27 -13.27
N ILE A 309 1.04 10.97 -12.85
CA ILE A 309 -0.15 10.42 -12.22
C ILE A 309 -0.87 9.53 -13.26
N THR A 310 -1.19 8.29 -12.90
CA THR A 310 -1.87 7.36 -13.83
C THR A 310 -3.35 7.16 -13.47
N PRO A 311 -4.29 7.75 -14.26
CA PRO A 311 -5.72 7.49 -14.12
C PRO A 311 -6.02 6.00 -14.17
N GLY A 312 -7.05 5.57 -13.41
CA GLY A 312 -7.43 4.17 -13.36
C GLY A 312 -6.39 3.30 -12.64
N SER A 313 -5.66 3.84 -11.66
CA SER A 313 -4.84 3.04 -10.77
C SER A 313 -5.00 3.46 -9.30
N PHE A 314 -4.75 2.54 -8.37
CA PHE A 314 -4.68 2.86 -6.94
C PHE A 314 -3.79 1.86 -6.18
N MET A 315 -3.31 2.27 -5.02
CA MET A 315 -2.63 1.41 -4.05
C MET A 315 -3.46 1.31 -2.78
N VAL A 316 -3.65 0.09 -2.30
CA VAL A 316 -4.15 -0.18 -0.95
C VAL A 316 -2.94 -0.30 -0.03
N GLN A 317 -2.77 0.68 0.86
CA GLN A 317 -1.72 0.73 1.86
C GLN A 317 -2.26 0.19 3.18
N ILE A 318 -1.61 -0.85 3.69
CA ILE A 318 -2.06 -1.61 4.86
C ILE A 318 -0.89 -1.64 5.87
N PRO A 319 -1.04 -1.15 7.10
CA PRO A 319 -0.02 -1.35 8.12
C PRO A 319 0.26 -2.83 8.32
N TRP A 320 1.53 -3.18 8.51
CA TRP A 320 1.91 -4.55 8.81
C TRP A 320 1.25 -4.96 10.13
N ASP A 321 1.41 -4.15 11.17
CA ASP A 321 0.90 -4.43 12.51
C ASP A 321 -0.22 -3.44 12.87
N ILE A 322 -1.46 -3.94 12.87
CA ILE A 322 -2.67 -3.26 13.34
C ILE A 322 -2.99 -3.85 14.71
N PRO A 323 -2.85 -3.06 15.79
CA PRO A 323 -2.93 -3.59 17.14
C PRO A 323 -4.22 -4.36 17.45
N GLY A 324 -4.08 -5.57 17.97
CA GLY A 324 -5.22 -6.44 18.31
C GLY A 324 -5.95 -7.08 17.13
N PHE A 325 -5.51 -6.86 15.88
CA PHE A 325 -6.12 -7.46 14.70
C PHE A 325 -5.12 -8.21 13.82
N SER A 326 -4.02 -7.57 13.39
CA SER A 326 -3.14 -8.14 12.36
C SER A 326 -1.82 -8.74 12.83
N GLU A 327 -1.47 -8.58 14.11
CA GLU A 327 -0.18 -8.97 14.71
C GLU A 327 0.16 -10.45 14.53
N ASN A 328 -0.85 -11.33 14.65
CA ASN A 328 -0.68 -12.78 14.58
C ASN A 328 -1.26 -13.39 13.31
N LEU A 329 -1.64 -12.58 12.31
CA LEU A 329 -2.36 -13.11 11.15
C LEU A 329 -1.55 -14.11 10.32
N ASP A 330 -0.22 -13.97 10.34
CA ASP A 330 0.70 -14.85 9.61
C ASP A 330 0.90 -16.21 10.32
N GLN A 331 0.45 -16.33 11.57
CA GLN A 331 0.45 -17.59 12.33
C GLN A 331 -0.76 -18.47 11.99
N PHE A 332 -1.81 -17.90 11.40
CA PHE A 332 -2.95 -18.69 10.94
C PHE A 332 -2.65 -19.37 9.61
N ALA A 333 -3.10 -20.61 9.48
CA ALA A 333 -2.85 -21.44 8.31
C ALA A 333 -3.42 -20.85 7.01
N ASP A 334 -4.42 -19.97 7.10
CA ASP A 334 -5.13 -19.42 5.95
C ASP A 334 -4.54 -18.11 5.39
N ARG A 335 -3.46 -17.60 6.01
CA ARG A 335 -2.63 -16.47 5.55
C ARG A 335 -3.42 -15.30 4.94
N PRO A 336 -4.19 -14.55 5.76
CA PRO A 336 -5.16 -13.58 5.27
C PRO A 336 -4.57 -12.50 4.37
N ARG A 337 -3.32 -12.08 4.61
CA ARG A 337 -2.63 -11.09 3.78
C ARG A 337 -2.50 -11.54 2.31
N GLU A 338 -2.17 -12.81 2.06
CA GLU A 338 -2.00 -13.33 0.69
C GLU A 338 -3.30 -13.26 -0.11
N GLN A 339 -4.46 -13.28 0.56
CA GLN A 339 -5.78 -13.26 -0.07
C GLN A 339 -6.20 -11.85 -0.55
N ILE A 340 -5.65 -10.78 0.04
CA ILE A 340 -6.12 -9.40 -0.17
C ILE A 340 -5.97 -8.98 -1.64
N LYS A 341 -4.84 -9.32 -2.27
CA LYS A 341 -4.62 -9.03 -3.69
C LYS A 341 -5.74 -9.59 -4.56
N TYR A 342 -6.17 -10.81 -4.28
CA TYR A 342 -7.21 -11.49 -5.02
C TYR A 342 -8.58 -10.82 -4.84
N ILE A 343 -8.93 -10.55 -3.58
CA ILE A 343 -10.19 -9.91 -3.21
C ILE A 343 -10.30 -8.53 -3.88
N VAL A 344 -9.25 -7.72 -3.79
CA VAL A 344 -9.23 -6.38 -4.40
C VAL A 344 -9.30 -6.46 -5.93
N ASP A 345 -8.62 -7.42 -6.56
CA ASP A 345 -8.66 -7.59 -8.02
C ASP A 345 -10.07 -7.93 -8.55
N LYS A 346 -10.91 -8.56 -7.73
CA LYS A 346 -12.30 -8.89 -8.08
C LYS A 346 -13.29 -7.76 -7.91
N VAL A 347 -13.11 -6.93 -6.88
CA VAL A 347 -14.07 -5.86 -6.59
C VAL A 347 -13.73 -4.56 -7.30
N LYS A 348 -12.47 -4.37 -7.74
CA LYS A 348 -12.09 -3.20 -8.53
C LYS A 348 -12.81 -3.18 -9.88
N ALA A 349 -13.04 -1.98 -10.40
CA ALA A 349 -13.60 -1.83 -11.73
C ALA A 349 -12.67 -2.42 -12.82
N ALA A 350 -13.27 -2.91 -13.91
CA ALA A 350 -12.52 -3.42 -15.05
C ALA A 350 -11.60 -2.33 -15.64
N GLY A 351 -10.38 -2.70 -16.01
CA GLY A 351 -9.38 -1.77 -16.53
C GLY A 351 -8.64 -0.93 -15.48
N VAL A 352 -9.03 -1.01 -14.20
CA VAL A 352 -8.31 -0.34 -13.11
C VAL A 352 -7.14 -1.21 -12.63
N PHE A 353 -5.96 -0.62 -12.46
CA PHE A 353 -4.78 -1.27 -11.91
C PHE A 353 -4.69 -1.08 -10.39
N ALA A 354 -4.47 -2.15 -9.62
CA ALA A 354 -4.39 -2.08 -8.17
C ALA A 354 -3.07 -2.67 -7.66
N VAL A 355 -2.47 -2.01 -6.67
CA VAL A 355 -1.29 -2.49 -5.94
C VAL A 355 -1.64 -2.66 -4.47
N ILE A 356 -1.15 -3.71 -3.83
CA ILE A 356 -1.24 -3.89 -2.39
C ILE A 356 0.14 -3.63 -1.81
N ALA A 357 0.24 -2.69 -0.87
CA ALA A 357 1.48 -2.37 -0.16
C ALA A 357 1.27 -2.57 1.34
N TYR A 358 2.23 -3.26 1.96
CA TYR A 358 2.27 -3.39 3.42
C TYR A 358 3.37 -2.51 3.98
N GLU A 359 3.06 -1.76 5.03
CA GLU A 359 3.99 -0.81 5.65
C GLU A 359 4.37 -1.29 7.05
N LYS A 360 5.66 -1.54 7.28
CA LYS A 360 6.18 -1.86 8.60
C LYS A 360 7.01 -0.71 9.14
N THR A 361 6.50 -0.06 10.18
CA THR A 361 7.23 1.01 10.88
C THR A 361 8.19 0.36 11.87
N LEU A 362 9.50 0.59 11.69
CA LEU A 362 10.52 0.21 12.65
C LEU A 362 10.87 1.44 13.48
N SER A 363 10.65 1.36 14.80
CA SER A 363 11.09 2.38 15.74
C SER A 363 12.06 1.76 16.72
N GLU A 364 13.31 2.23 16.71
CA GLU A 364 14.31 1.89 17.71
C GLU A 364 14.47 3.07 18.67
N ASN A 365 14.20 2.83 19.96
CA ASN A 365 14.49 3.79 21.00
C ASN A 365 15.89 3.51 21.54
N HIS A 366 16.81 4.43 21.31
CA HIS A 366 18.14 4.39 21.90
C HIS A 366 18.14 5.29 23.14
N GLU A 367 18.23 4.69 24.32
CA GLU A 367 18.48 5.46 25.55
C GLU A 367 19.94 5.95 25.52
N LEU A 368 20.12 7.27 25.46
CA LEU A 368 21.42 7.88 25.66
C LEU A 368 21.68 7.89 27.18
N GLY A 369 22.57 7.00 27.63
CA GLY A 369 23.07 6.93 29.00
C GLY A 369 24.07 8.02 29.34
#